data_AF-A0A949JPL6-F1
#
_entry.id   AF-A0A949JPL6-F1
#
_cell.length_a   1.000
_cell.length_b   1.000
_cell.length_c   1.000
_cell.angle_alpha   90.00
_cell.angle_beta   90.00
_cell.angle_gamma   90.00
#
_symmetry.space_group_name_H-M   'P 1'
#
loop_
_entity.id
_entity.type
_entity.pdbx_description
1 polymer ?
#
loop_
_entity_poly.entity_id
_entity_poly.type
_entity_poly.pdbx_seq_one_letter_code
_entity_poly.pdbx_strand_id
1 'polypeptide(L)'
;MKRSIILVVVTVLVLSGCERVFTTSPLGFLQRNPDSYSDAQKLTFAEDALASGDEAAMAAAFELLADSADPETQLLAVELALGAAGVASVLTTAIAGLSAEDADLDAVIGDALDGFTDADLALLVSAAELLDQADDSVTPTAEQYAFAAIGLIAAAADDAGGVENILSPEVGSDAEAYVEQAGDFLDEAAALLAAEGGSTDILDGFTGLIP
;
A
#
# COMPACT_ATOMS: atom_id res chain seq x y z
N MET A 1 -12.24 -27.02 41.96
CA MET A 1 -12.59 -26.62 40.58
C MET A 1 -12.92 -25.14 40.44
N LYS A 2 -13.89 -24.54 41.15
CA LYS A 2 -14.24 -23.11 41.00
C LYS A 2 -13.08 -22.11 41.26
N ARG A 3 -12.17 -22.40 42.20
CA ARG A 3 -10.98 -21.56 42.48
C ARG A 3 -9.91 -21.59 41.40
N SER A 4 -9.79 -22.67 40.63
CA SER A 4 -8.79 -22.81 39.57
C SER A 4 -9.21 -22.08 38.29
N ILE A 5 -10.51 -22.02 38.01
CA ILE A 5 -11.07 -21.30 36.85
C ILE A 5 -10.88 -19.78 37.00
N ILE A 6 -11.09 -19.23 38.20
CA ILE A 6 -10.88 -17.80 38.46
C ILE A 6 -9.41 -17.41 38.23
N LEU A 7 -8.47 -18.27 38.62
CA LEU A 7 -7.05 -17.99 38.47
C LEU A 7 -6.61 -18.00 36.99
N VAL A 8 -7.15 -18.91 36.19
CA VAL A 8 -6.90 -18.95 34.73
C VAL A 8 -7.50 -17.73 34.03
N VAL A 9 -8.73 -17.33 34.38
CA VAL A 9 -9.39 -16.15 33.80
C VAL A 9 -8.64 -14.86 34.14
N VAL A 10 -8.16 -14.71 35.37
CA VAL A 10 -7.35 -13.55 35.78
C VAL A 10 -6.00 -13.52 35.05
N THR A 11 -5.33 -14.67 34.88
CA THR A 11 -4.07 -14.73 34.13
C THR A 11 -4.26 -14.37 32.65
N VAL A 12 -5.34 -14.81 32.01
CA VAL A 12 -5.66 -14.45 30.61
C VAL A 12 -6.00 -12.96 30.47
N LEU A 13 -6.71 -12.37 31.44
CA LEU A 13 -6.99 -10.94 31.47
C LEU A 13 -5.74 -10.06 31.71
N VAL A 14 -4.75 -10.56 32.45
CA VAL A 14 -3.49 -9.84 32.65
C VAL A 14 -2.59 -9.93 31.42
N LEU A 15 -2.56 -11.08 30.73
CA LEU A 15 -1.77 -11.26 29.51
C LEU A 15 -2.31 -10.46 28.31
N SER A 16 -3.63 -10.31 28.19
CA SER A 16 -4.26 -9.46 27.15
C SER A 16 -4.11 -7.95 27.41
N GLY A 17 -3.67 -7.54 28.60
CA GLY A 17 -3.35 -6.15 28.90
C GLY A 17 -1.93 -5.72 28.50
N CYS A 18 -1.05 -6.66 28.13
CA CYS A 18 0.36 -6.37 27.84
C CYS A 18 0.58 -5.68 26.49
N GLU A 19 -0.27 -5.91 25.48
CA GLU A 19 -0.13 -5.28 24.16
C GLU A 19 -0.31 -3.76 24.22
N ARG A 20 -1.13 -3.26 25.15
CA ARG A 20 -1.41 -1.81 25.27
C ARG A 20 -0.32 -1.02 26.01
N VAL A 21 0.47 -1.68 26.85
CA VAL A 21 1.52 -1.02 27.66
C VAL A 21 2.79 -0.75 26.85
N PHE A 22 3.06 -1.54 25.80
CA PHE A 22 4.22 -1.28 24.93
C PHE A 22 3.93 -0.28 23.80
N THR A 23 2.68 -0.21 23.31
CA THR A 23 2.25 0.79 22.30
C THR A 23 2.10 2.19 22.87
N THR A 24 1.73 2.34 24.16
CA THR A 24 1.82 3.62 24.89
C THR A 24 2.86 3.54 26.00
N SER A 25 4.04 3.02 25.67
CA SER A 25 5.15 3.01 26.63
C SER A 25 5.58 4.45 26.94
N PRO A 26 5.56 4.89 28.21
CA PRO A 26 6.11 6.18 28.60
C PRO A 26 7.64 6.28 28.38
N LEU A 27 8.25 5.20 27.85
CA LEU A 27 9.64 5.14 27.39
C LEU A 27 9.79 5.36 25.88
N GLY A 28 8.80 5.90 25.17
CA GLY A 28 8.95 6.28 23.75
C GLY A 28 10.17 7.19 23.51
N PHE A 29 10.57 7.99 24.50
CA PHE A 29 11.79 8.80 24.44
C PHE A 29 13.11 8.00 24.46
N LEU A 30 13.08 6.72 24.82
CA LEU A 30 14.23 5.80 24.73
C LEU A 30 14.26 5.05 23.40
N GLN A 31 13.21 5.14 22.58
CA GLN A 31 13.27 4.63 21.22
C GLN A 31 14.25 5.51 20.44
N ARG A 32 15.19 4.86 19.77
CA ARG A 32 16.28 5.52 19.07
C ARG A 32 15.68 6.23 17.87
N ASN A 33 15.95 7.53 17.69
CA ASN A 33 15.45 8.27 16.53
C ASN A 33 16.04 7.64 15.24
N PRO A 34 15.20 7.08 14.34
CA PRO A 34 15.64 6.49 13.09
C PRO A 34 16.41 7.45 12.18
N ASP A 35 16.17 8.77 12.27
CA ASP A 35 16.89 9.79 11.48
C ASP A 35 18.40 9.78 11.72
N SER A 36 18.83 9.29 12.89
CA SER A 36 20.25 9.21 13.27
C SER A 36 20.95 7.93 12.81
N TYR A 37 20.24 7.06 12.09
CA TYR A 37 20.77 5.79 11.60
C TYR A 37 21.71 6.01 10.41
N SER A 38 22.77 5.21 10.33
CA SER A 38 23.54 5.10 9.08
C SER A 38 22.69 4.46 7.98
N ASP A 39 23.05 4.64 6.71
CA ASP A 39 22.29 4.08 5.58
C ASP A 39 22.01 2.57 5.72
N ALA A 40 23.02 1.78 6.11
CA ALA A 40 22.84 0.34 6.35
C ALA A 40 21.86 0.03 7.50
N GLN A 41 21.77 0.90 8.50
CA GLN A 41 20.81 0.75 9.61
C GLN A 41 19.40 1.16 9.20
N LYS A 42 19.26 2.16 8.32
CA LYS A 42 17.97 2.51 7.73
C LYS A 42 17.45 1.37 6.87
N LEU A 43 18.32 0.75 6.07
CA LEU A 43 17.96 -0.42 5.26
C LEU A 43 17.48 -1.60 6.12
N THR A 44 18.22 -1.97 7.17
CA THR A 44 17.76 -3.02 8.09
C THR A 44 16.44 -2.66 8.78
N PHE A 45 16.26 -1.40 9.17
CA PHE A 45 14.98 -0.94 9.76
C PHE A 45 13.82 -1.06 8.77
N ALA A 46 14.05 -0.72 7.51
CA ALA A 46 13.08 -0.85 6.43
C ALA A 46 12.70 -2.32 6.16
N GLU A 47 13.68 -3.21 6.04
CA GLU A 47 13.44 -4.65 5.87
C GLU A 47 12.65 -5.23 7.05
N ASP A 48 13.00 -4.84 8.29
CA ASP A 48 12.29 -5.24 9.51
C ASP A 48 10.85 -4.70 9.52
N ALA A 49 10.65 -3.45 9.11
CA ALA A 49 9.33 -2.83 9.02
C ALA A 49 8.44 -3.56 8.00
N LEU A 50 8.95 -3.81 6.79
CA LEU A 50 8.26 -4.56 5.75
C LEU A 50 7.90 -5.98 6.23
N ALA A 51 8.85 -6.69 6.84
CA ALA A 51 8.64 -8.03 7.36
C ALA A 51 7.62 -8.10 8.51
N SER A 52 7.43 -7.00 9.24
CA SER A 52 6.48 -6.93 10.35
C SER A 52 5.03 -6.75 9.91
N GLY A 53 4.80 -6.15 8.74
CA GLY A 53 3.47 -5.74 8.27
C GLY A 53 2.84 -4.61 9.10
N ASP A 54 3.60 -3.92 9.94
CA ASP A 54 3.13 -2.75 10.70
C ASP A 54 3.14 -1.51 9.79
N GLU A 55 1.96 -1.04 9.39
CA GLU A 55 1.78 0.10 8.47
C GLU A 55 2.48 1.37 8.94
N ALA A 56 2.46 1.65 10.26
CA ALA A 56 3.11 2.83 10.80
C ALA A 56 4.63 2.71 10.77
N ALA A 57 5.17 1.52 11.03
CA ALA A 57 6.60 1.26 10.87
C ALA A 57 7.03 1.35 9.40
N MET A 58 6.21 0.85 8.48
CA MET A 58 6.49 0.93 7.04
C MET A 58 6.47 2.38 6.54
N ALA A 59 5.49 3.19 6.95
CA ALA A 59 5.44 4.62 6.63
C ALA A 59 6.68 5.36 7.17
N ALA A 60 7.08 5.10 8.42
CA ALA A 60 8.28 5.69 9.00
C ALA A 60 9.57 5.24 8.28
N ALA A 61 9.63 4.00 7.81
CA ALA A 61 10.77 3.51 7.03
C ALA A 61 10.81 4.14 5.63
N PHE A 62 9.65 4.31 4.99
CA PHE A 62 9.51 5.00 3.71
C PHE A 62 10.07 6.44 3.81
N GLU A 63 9.66 7.22 4.81
CA GLU A 63 10.16 8.59 5.01
C GLU A 63 11.69 8.68 5.11
N LEU A 64 12.35 7.64 5.64
CA LEU A 64 13.81 7.61 5.77
C LEU A 64 14.54 7.29 4.46
N LEU A 65 13.85 6.64 3.52
CA LEU A 65 14.40 6.07 2.29
C LEU A 65 13.91 6.74 1.00
N ALA A 66 12.83 7.53 1.04
CA ALA A 66 12.21 8.13 -0.14
C ALA A 66 13.19 8.98 -0.97
N ASP A 67 14.16 9.64 -0.32
CA ASP A 67 15.19 10.46 -0.99
C ASP A 67 16.46 9.67 -1.37
N SER A 68 16.45 8.33 -1.28
CA SER A 68 17.62 7.52 -1.65
C SER A 68 17.90 7.63 -3.14
N ALA A 69 19.19 7.72 -3.49
CA ALA A 69 19.65 7.67 -4.89
C ALA A 69 20.04 6.25 -5.33
N ASP A 70 19.99 5.28 -4.41
CA ASP A 70 20.27 3.88 -4.71
C ASP A 70 19.00 3.20 -5.27
N PRO A 71 19.02 2.67 -6.51
CA PRO A 71 17.82 2.15 -7.16
C PRO A 71 17.17 0.97 -6.42
N GLU A 72 17.96 0.07 -5.83
CA GLU A 72 17.42 -1.03 -5.02
C GLU A 72 16.68 -0.50 -3.79
N THR A 73 17.25 0.51 -3.12
CA THR A 73 16.61 1.19 -1.99
C THR A 73 15.33 1.93 -2.39
N GLN A 74 15.28 2.52 -3.60
CA GLN A 74 14.07 3.16 -4.11
C GLN A 74 12.93 2.15 -4.30
N LEU A 75 13.20 0.97 -4.87
CA LEU A 75 12.18 -0.08 -4.99
C LEU A 75 11.70 -0.58 -3.63
N LEU A 76 12.59 -0.69 -2.65
CA LEU A 76 12.18 -0.99 -1.28
C LEU A 76 11.29 0.13 -0.69
N ALA A 77 11.59 1.40 -0.96
CA ALA A 77 10.75 2.51 -0.54
C ALA A 77 9.35 2.42 -1.19
N VAL A 78 9.25 2.02 -2.47
CA VAL A 78 7.98 1.73 -3.14
C VAL A 78 7.21 0.63 -2.39
N GLU A 79 7.83 -0.50 -2.08
CA GLU A 79 7.17 -1.58 -1.33
C GLU A 79 6.67 -1.15 0.04
N LEU A 80 7.46 -0.33 0.75
CA LEU A 80 7.09 0.22 2.05
C LEU A 80 5.90 1.16 1.94
N ALA A 81 5.87 2.06 0.96
CA ALA A 81 4.76 2.97 0.75
C ALA A 81 3.46 2.23 0.39
N LEU A 82 3.53 1.26 -0.53
CA LEU A 82 2.39 0.41 -0.90
C LEU A 82 1.88 -0.43 0.28
N GLY A 83 2.82 -0.97 1.07
CA GLY A 83 2.50 -1.73 2.28
C GLY A 83 1.89 -0.85 3.37
N ALA A 84 2.44 0.34 3.60
CA ALA A 84 1.95 1.30 4.58
C ALA A 84 0.55 1.81 4.26
N ALA A 85 0.25 2.05 2.97
CA ALA A 85 -1.08 2.42 2.51
C ALA A 85 -2.09 1.26 2.54
N GLY A 86 -1.65 0.02 2.79
CA GLY A 86 -2.55 -1.12 2.95
C GLY A 86 -3.19 -1.63 1.65
N VAL A 87 -2.58 -1.38 0.48
CA VAL A 87 -3.15 -1.73 -0.85
C VAL A 87 -3.54 -3.21 -0.93
N ALA A 88 -2.70 -4.10 -0.41
CA ALA A 88 -2.96 -5.54 -0.43
C ALA A 88 -4.25 -5.91 0.34
N SER A 89 -4.54 -5.22 1.44
CA SER A 89 -5.75 -5.42 2.23
C SER A 89 -7.00 -4.92 1.48
N VAL A 90 -6.90 -3.74 0.87
CA VAL A 90 -7.95 -3.16 0.03
C VAL A 90 -8.27 -4.07 -1.16
N LEU A 91 -7.25 -4.53 -1.89
CA LEU A 91 -7.43 -5.44 -3.02
C LEU A 91 -8.05 -6.77 -2.59
N THR A 92 -7.60 -7.34 -1.46
CA THR A 92 -8.18 -8.58 -0.93
C THR A 92 -9.66 -8.41 -0.57
N THR A 93 -10.02 -7.24 -0.02
CA THR A 93 -11.41 -6.90 0.31
C THR A 93 -12.25 -6.72 -0.95
N ALA A 94 -11.72 -6.04 -1.97
CA ALA A 94 -12.37 -5.89 -3.27
C ALA A 94 -12.63 -7.24 -3.95
N ILE A 95 -11.62 -8.12 -4.01
CA ILE A 95 -11.74 -9.47 -4.58
C ILE A 95 -12.80 -10.29 -3.83
N ALA A 96 -12.80 -10.21 -2.50
CA ALA A 96 -13.81 -10.90 -1.69
C ALA A 96 -15.22 -10.36 -1.95
N GLY A 97 -15.37 -9.05 -2.15
CA GLY A 97 -16.63 -8.40 -2.53
C GLY A 97 -17.11 -8.83 -3.92
N LEU A 98 -16.23 -8.83 -4.93
CA LEU A 98 -16.54 -9.26 -6.29
C LEU A 98 -16.88 -10.75 -6.39
N SER A 99 -16.43 -11.55 -5.44
CA SER A 99 -16.75 -12.98 -5.36
C SER A 99 -18.17 -13.25 -4.82
N ALA A 100 -18.89 -12.23 -4.35
CA ALA A 100 -20.26 -12.37 -3.87
C ALA A 100 -21.27 -12.56 -5.02
N GLU A 101 -22.34 -13.32 -4.74
CA GLU A 101 -23.45 -13.49 -5.68
C GLU A 101 -24.18 -12.14 -5.85
N ASP A 102 -24.40 -11.72 -7.11
CA ASP A 102 -24.94 -10.41 -7.49
C ASP A 102 -24.08 -9.20 -7.05
N ALA A 103 -22.75 -9.34 -6.98
CA ALA A 103 -21.86 -8.21 -6.70
C ALA A 103 -22.00 -7.09 -7.74
N ASP A 104 -22.18 -5.86 -7.25
CA ASP A 104 -22.10 -4.65 -8.06
C ASP A 104 -20.63 -4.22 -8.13
N LEU A 105 -20.02 -4.35 -9.30
CA LEU A 105 -18.59 -4.12 -9.50
C LEU A 105 -18.20 -2.68 -9.16
N ASP A 106 -19.00 -1.72 -9.60
CA ASP A 106 -18.73 -0.29 -9.38
C ASP A 106 -18.83 0.05 -7.89
N ALA A 107 -19.80 -0.53 -7.18
CA ALA A 107 -19.97 -0.32 -5.75
C ALA A 107 -18.83 -0.98 -4.94
N VAL A 108 -18.42 -2.20 -5.29
CA VAL A 108 -17.32 -2.90 -4.58
C VAL A 108 -15.99 -2.19 -4.79
N ILE A 109 -15.72 -1.72 -6.00
CA ILE A 109 -14.50 -0.97 -6.29
C ILE A 109 -14.56 0.40 -5.59
N GLY A 110 -15.68 1.12 -5.66
CA GLY A 110 -15.88 2.37 -4.93
C GLY A 110 -15.64 2.22 -3.44
N ASP A 111 -16.28 1.25 -2.79
CA ASP A 111 -16.10 0.98 -1.36
C ASP A 111 -14.65 0.63 -0.99
N ALA A 112 -13.92 -0.03 -1.89
CA ALA A 112 -12.51 -0.37 -1.69
C ALA A 112 -11.63 0.88 -1.78
N LEU A 113 -11.85 1.74 -2.78
CA LEU A 113 -11.08 2.97 -2.97
C LEU A 113 -11.38 4.02 -1.88
N ASP A 114 -12.63 4.11 -1.43
CA ASP A 114 -13.05 4.94 -0.28
C ASP A 114 -12.41 4.50 1.06
N GLY A 115 -11.79 3.31 1.09
CA GLY A 115 -11.06 2.80 2.24
C GLY A 115 -9.76 3.54 2.53
N PHE A 116 -9.20 4.27 1.55
CA PHE A 116 -7.96 5.02 1.71
C PHE A 116 -8.19 6.37 2.37
N THR A 117 -7.27 6.78 3.24
CA THR A 117 -7.21 8.14 3.77
C THR A 117 -6.33 9.05 2.90
N ASP A 118 -6.43 10.37 3.07
CA ASP A 118 -5.55 11.34 2.38
C ASP A 118 -4.05 11.01 2.57
N ALA A 119 -3.67 10.47 3.74
CA ALA A 119 -2.30 10.09 4.02
C ALA A 119 -1.87 8.84 3.24
N ASP A 120 -2.79 7.88 3.06
CA ASP A 120 -2.55 6.69 2.26
C ASP A 120 -2.43 7.05 0.78
N LEU A 121 -3.34 7.90 0.28
CA LEU A 121 -3.28 8.40 -1.10
C LEU A 121 -1.97 9.14 -1.39
N ALA A 122 -1.48 9.95 -0.46
CA ALA A 122 -0.19 10.63 -0.60
C ALA A 122 0.98 9.63 -0.68
N LEU A 123 0.98 8.56 0.13
CA LEU A 123 1.99 7.50 0.05
C LEU A 123 1.94 6.78 -1.30
N LEU A 124 0.75 6.50 -1.81
CA LEU A 124 0.55 5.82 -3.09
C LEU A 124 1.03 6.65 -4.27
N VAL A 125 0.74 7.95 -4.28
CA VAL A 125 1.26 8.87 -5.30
C VAL A 125 2.78 8.94 -5.24
N SER A 126 3.38 9.05 -4.05
CA SER A 126 4.84 9.05 -3.91
C SER A 126 5.47 7.71 -4.32
N ALA A 127 4.79 6.58 -4.07
CA ALA A 127 5.25 5.28 -4.54
C ALA A 127 5.27 5.21 -6.07
N ALA A 128 4.23 5.72 -6.73
CA ALA A 128 4.15 5.80 -8.18
C ALA A 128 5.25 6.71 -8.76
N GLU A 129 5.49 7.88 -8.16
CA GLU A 129 6.57 8.78 -8.58
C GLU A 129 7.95 8.15 -8.48
N LEU A 130 8.22 7.39 -7.40
CA LEU A 130 9.49 6.67 -7.24
C LEU A 130 9.63 5.52 -8.23
N LEU A 131 8.52 4.83 -8.52
CA LEU A 131 8.49 3.74 -9.48
C LEU A 131 8.76 4.22 -10.91
N ASP A 132 8.19 5.36 -11.30
CA ASP A 132 8.44 6.02 -12.59
C ASP A 132 9.89 6.52 -12.74
N GLN A 133 10.50 6.89 -11.61
CA GLN A 133 11.90 7.33 -11.55
C GLN A 133 12.91 6.17 -11.44
N ALA A 134 12.45 4.93 -11.33
CA ALA A 134 13.34 3.78 -11.18
C ALA A 134 14.28 3.66 -12.40
N ASP A 135 15.58 3.60 -12.12
CA ASP A 135 16.61 3.44 -13.15
C ASP A 135 16.59 2.01 -13.73
N ASP A 136 16.86 1.88 -15.04
CA ASP A 136 16.91 0.59 -15.78
C ASP A 136 17.83 -0.48 -15.18
N SER A 137 18.69 -0.14 -14.21
CA SER A 137 19.55 -1.06 -13.48
C SER A 137 18.80 -1.99 -12.52
N VAL A 138 17.56 -1.65 -12.15
CA VAL A 138 16.66 -2.51 -11.37
C VAL A 138 15.34 -2.66 -12.13
N THR A 139 14.75 -3.85 -12.06
CA THR A 139 13.47 -4.12 -12.73
C THR A 139 12.38 -4.21 -11.67
N PRO A 140 11.40 -3.29 -11.67
CA PRO A 140 10.26 -3.43 -10.80
C PRO A 140 9.43 -4.67 -11.15
N THR A 141 8.73 -5.19 -10.16
CA THR A 141 7.87 -6.37 -10.29
C THR A 141 6.51 -5.99 -10.85
N ALA A 142 5.82 -6.97 -11.46
CA ALA A 142 4.44 -6.77 -11.91
C ALA A 142 3.50 -6.37 -10.76
N GLU A 143 3.76 -6.88 -9.55
CA GLU A 143 2.98 -6.55 -8.35
C GLU A 143 3.16 -5.07 -7.94
N GLN A 144 4.38 -4.54 -7.99
CA GLN A 144 4.65 -3.12 -7.71
C GLN A 144 3.91 -2.21 -8.69
N TYR A 145 3.97 -2.51 -9.99
CA TYR A 145 3.22 -1.76 -11.00
C TYR A 145 1.71 -1.84 -10.81
N ALA A 146 1.17 -3.06 -10.59
CA ALA A 146 -0.26 -3.24 -10.39
C ALA A 146 -0.76 -2.50 -9.13
N PHE A 147 -0.03 -2.56 -8.02
CA PHE A 147 -0.42 -1.89 -6.78
C PHE A 147 -0.27 -0.37 -6.88
N ALA A 148 0.77 0.13 -7.53
CA ALA A 148 0.92 1.56 -7.80
C ALA A 148 -0.22 2.08 -8.71
N ALA A 149 -0.59 1.34 -9.74
CA ALA A 149 -1.71 1.68 -10.62
C ALA A 149 -3.05 1.76 -9.86
N ILE A 150 -3.33 0.77 -8.99
CA ILE A 150 -4.53 0.80 -8.14
C ILE A 150 -4.52 2.03 -7.23
N GLY A 151 -3.37 2.36 -6.65
CA GLY A 151 -3.24 3.54 -5.81
C GLY A 151 -3.45 4.85 -6.57
N LEU A 152 -2.94 4.96 -7.79
CA LEU A 152 -3.20 6.10 -8.67
C LEU A 152 -4.67 6.21 -9.09
N ILE A 153 -5.35 5.10 -9.36
CA ILE A 153 -6.80 5.09 -9.61
C ILE A 153 -7.56 5.60 -8.39
N ALA A 154 -7.16 5.21 -7.18
CA ALA A 154 -7.75 5.71 -5.94
C ALA A 154 -7.55 7.24 -5.80
N ALA A 155 -6.32 7.72 -6.02
CA ALA A 155 -6.00 9.15 -5.96
C ALA A 155 -6.75 9.96 -7.03
N ALA A 156 -6.89 9.42 -8.24
CA ALA A 156 -7.68 10.03 -9.30
C ALA A 156 -9.16 10.10 -8.94
N ALA A 157 -9.72 9.05 -8.34
CA ALA A 157 -11.11 9.05 -7.89
C ALA A 157 -11.37 10.09 -6.80
N ASP A 158 -10.45 10.26 -5.85
CA ASP A 158 -10.54 11.30 -4.82
C ASP A 158 -10.51 12.71 -5.44
N ASP A 159 -9.53 13.00 -6.30
CA ASP A 159 -9.40 14.31 -6.98
C ASP A 159 -10.60 14.62 -7.90
N ALA A 160 -11.11 13.60 -8.60
CA ALA A 160 -12.28 13.73 -9.47
C ALA A 160 -13.63 13.74 -8.71
N GLY A 161 -13.63 13.52 -7.38
CA GLY A 161 -14.83 13.51 -6.54
C GLY A 161 -15.72 12.28 -6.76
N GLY A 162 -15.14 11.13 -7.10
CA GLY A 162 -15.80 9.84 -7.24
C GLY A 162 -15.26 9.02 -8.42
N VAL A 163 -15.34 7.69 -8.30
CA VAL A 163 -14.93 6.73 -9.35
C VAL A 163 -15.70 6.94 -10.65
N GLU A 164 -16.94 7.40 -10.60
CA GLU A 164 -17.74 7.69 -11.79
C GLU A 164 -17.15 8.79 -12.68
N ASN A 165 -16.26 9.62 -12.14
CA ASN A 165 -15.69 10.77 -12.84
C ASN A 165 -14.31 10.47 -13.45
N ILE A 166 -13.67 9.33 -13.14
CA ILE A 166 -12.33 8.98 -13.65
C ILE A 166 -12.34 8.54 -15.13
N LEU A 167 -13.51 8.17 -15.67
CA LEU A 167 -13.66 7.82 -17.09
C LEU A 167 -13.66 9.06 -18.00
N SER A 168 -13.77 10.25 -17.43
CA SER A 168 -13.74 11.53 -18.15
C SER A 168 -13.21 12.64 -17.24
N PRO A 169 -11.95 12.54 -16.80
CA PRO A 169 -11.36 13.50 -15.88
C PRO A 169 -11.28 14.88 -16.54
N GLU A 170 -11.22 15.93 -15.73
CA GLU A 170 -11.07 17.29 -16.26
C GLU A 170 -9.69 17.43 -16.92
N VAL A 171 -9.66 17.98 -18.14
CA VAL A 171 -8.41 18.16 -18.88
C VAL A 171 -7.46 19.11 -18.12
N GLY A 172 -6.27 18.63 -17.81
CA GLY A 172 -5.23 19.31 -17.04
C GLY A 172 -5.36 19.16 -15.53
N SER A 173 -6.24 18.28 -15.04
CA SER A 173 -6.34 17.91 -13.62
C SER A 173 -5.27 16.90 -13.21
N ASP A 174 -5.05 16.76 -11.90
CA ASP A 174 -4.19 15.71 -11.36
C ASP A 174 -4.83 14.33 -11.59
N ALA A 175 -6.17 14.23 -11.51
CA ALA A 175 -6.91 13.01 -11.88
C ALA A 175 -6.61 12.52 -13.32
N GLU A 176 -6.51 13.41 -14.31
CA GLU A 176 -6.14 13.00 -15.69
C GLU A 176 -4.74 12.39 -15.72
N ALA A 177 -3.77 13.03 -15.07
CA ALA A 177 -2.38 12.55 -15.03
C ALA A 177 -2.26 11.21 -14.30
N TYR A 178 -2.97 11.05 -13.17
CA TYR A 178 -2.97 9.80 -12.42
C TYR A 178 -3.61 8.65 -13.20
N VAL A 179 -4.70 8.89 -13.94
CA VAL A 179 -5.34 7.87 -14.78
C VAL A 179 -4.44 7.45 -15.93
N GLU A 180 -3.77 8.40 -16.60
CA GLU A 180 -2.80 8.10 -17.67
C GLU A 180 -1.65 7.24 -17.14
N GLN A 181 -1.03 7.66 -16.02
CA GLN A 181 0.07 6.93 -15.41
C GLN A 181 -0.35 5.55 -14.88
N ALA A 182 -1.55 5.42 -14.32
CA ALA A 182 -2.09 4.13 -13.93
C ALA A 182 -2.22 3.17 -15.12
N GLY A 183 -2.59 3.70 -16.30
CA GLY A 183 -2.70 2.94 -17.54
C GLY A 183 -1.35 2.36 -17.97
N ASP A 184 -0.33 3.21 -17.99
CA ASP A 184 1.04 2.81 -18.33
C ASP A 184 1.55 1.71 -17.37
N PHE A 185 1.28 1.84 -16.07
CA PHE A 185 1.66 0.83 -15.08
C PHE A 185 0.90 -0.48 -15.22
N LEU A 186 -0.41 -0.46 -15.54
CA LEU A 186 -1.16 -1.70 -15.81
C LEU A 186 -0.62 -2.42 -17.06
N ASP A 187 -0.26 -1.67 -18.10
CA ASP A 187 0.34 -2.23 -19.32
C ASP A 187 1.70 -2.88 -19.02
N GLU A 188 2.55 -2.25 -18.21
CA GLU A 188 3.84 -2.81 -17.82
C GLU A 188 3.67 -4.05 -16.91
N ALA A 189 2.74 -4.01 -15.95
CA ALA A 189 2.38 -5.15 -15.13
C ALA A 189 1.90 -6.34 -15.98
N ALA A 190 1.05 -6.08 -16.98
CA ALA A 190 0.54 -7.10 -17.89
C ALA A 190 1.66 -7.70 -18.76
N ALA A 191 2.58 -6.86 -19.25
CA ALA A 191 3.73 -7.31 -20.02
C ALA A 191 4.65 -8.24 -19.21
N LEU A 192 4.95 -7.88 -17.96
CA LEU A 192 5.75 -8.69 -17.05
C LEU A 192 5.06 -10.03 -16.72
N LEU A 193 3.77 -10.01 -16.36
CA LEU A 193 3.01 -11.24 -16.10
C LEU A 193 2.97 -12.17 -17.31
N ALA A 194 2.77 -11.62 -18.51
CA ALA A 194 2.77 -12.39 -19.74
C ALA A 194 4.14 -13.04 -20.01
N ALA A 195 5.24 -12.32 -19.74
CA ALA A 195 6.59 -12.84 -19.88
C ALA A 195 6.88 -14.00 -18.90
N GLU A 196 6.27 -13.97 -17.72
CA GLU A 196 6.38 -15.00 -16.68
C GLU A 196 5.39 -16.17 -16.88
N GLY A 197 4.46 -16.06 -17.83
CA GLY A 197 3.39 -17.05 -18.05
C GLY A 197 2.27 -16.99 -17.01
N GLY A 198 2.11 -15.85 -16.32
CA GLY A 198 1.01 -15.54 -15.42
C GLY A 198 -0.30 -15.22 -16.15
N SER A 199 -1.40 -15.10 -15.38
CA SER A 199 -2.68 -14.60 -15.90
C SER A 199 -2.76 -13.07 -15.74
N THR A 200 -3.31 -12.39 -16.75
CA THR A 200 -3.58 -10.95 -16.74
C THR A 200 -5.05 -10.64 -16.42
N ASP A 201 -5.90 -11.65 -16.19
CA ASP A 201 -7.36 -11.48 -16.06
C ASP A 201 -7.76 -10.51 -14.94
N ILE A 202 -6.93 -10.39 -13.90
CA ILE A 202 -7.17 -9.46 -12.78
C ILE A 202 -6.91 -8.00 -13.17
N LEU A 203 -5.99 -7.74 -14.11
CA LEU A 203 -5.66 -6.40 -14.58
C LEU A 203 -6.72 -5.86 -15.53
N ASP A 204 -7.34 -6.73 -16.35
CA ASP A 204 -8.37 -6.35 -17.32
C ASP A 204 -9.55 -5.60 -16.68
N GLY A 205 -9.89 -5.90 -15.42
CA GLY A 205 -10.93 -5.21 -14.67
C GLY A 205 -10.58 -3.75 -14.35
N PHE A 206 -9.30 -3.46 -14.08
CA PHE A 206 -8.80 -2.12 -13.83
C PHE A 206 -8.57 -1.35 -15.13
N THR A 207 -8.09 -2.02 -16.19
CA THR A 207 -7.93 -1.39 -17.52
C THR A 207 -9.27 -0.86 -18.04
N GLY A 208 -10.40 -1.50 -17.70
CA GLY A 208 -11.73 -1.00 -18.06
C GLY A 208 -12.16 0.30 -17.37
N LEU A 209 -11.43 0.74 -16.32
CA LEU A 209 -11.65 2.00 -15.61
C LEU A 209 -10.82 3.16 -16.18
N ILE A 210 -9.96 2.87 -17.17
CA ILE A 210 -9.09 3.83 -17.82
C ILE A 210 -9.65 4.13 -19.21
N PRO A 211 -9.85 5.41 -19.58
CA PRO A 211 -10.48 5.83 -20.83
C PRO A 211 -9.69 5.54 -22.11
#